data_AF-A0A1M5PY10-F1
#
_entry.id   AF-A0A1M5PY10-F1
#
_cell.length_a   1.000
_cell.length_b   1.000
_cell.length_c   1.000
_cell.angle_alpha   90.00
_cell.angle_beta   90.00
_cell.angle_gamma   90.00
#
_symmetry.space_group_name_H-M   'P 1'
#
loop_
_entity.id
_entity.type
_entity.pdbx_description
1 polymer ?
#
loop_
_entity_poly.entity_id
_entity_poly.type
_entity_poly.pdbx_seq_one_letter_code
_entity_poly.pdbx_strand_id
1 'polypeptide(L)'
;MKFVSPSHFADPDSAARKLVEIANAAEAVQDGRIYIELINGPFLKEGGTPDQFRAALARATTLGWLLRHESGTYVKFTPAGAELFA
;
A
#
# COMPACT_ATOMS: atom_id res chain seq x y z
N MET A 1 14.27 -11.87 -26.69
CA MET A 1 13.77 -11.80 -25.31
C MET A 1 13.86 -10.36 -24.84
N LYS A 2 12.75 -9.74 -24.40
CA LYS A 2 12.82 -8.43 -23.74
C LYS A 2 13.32 -8.70 -22.32
N PHE A 3 14.52 -8.24 -21.98
CA PHE A 3 14.96 -8.15 -20.60
C PHE A 3 14.05 -7.14 -19.90
N VAL A 4 13.11 -7.64 -19.11
CA VAL A 4 12.35 -6.82 -18.16
C VAL A 4 13.23 -6.75 -16.93
N SER A 5 13.76 -5.57 -16.63
CA SER A 5 14.42 -5.32 -15.35
C SER A 5 13.47 -5.78 -14.23
N PRO A 6 13.95 -6.54 -13.23
CA PRO A 6 13.08 -7.00 -12.15
C PRO A 6 12.36 -5.79 -11.55
N SER A 7 11.03 -5.88 -11.47
CA SER A 7 10.19 -4.83 -10.88
C SER A 7 10.72 -4.50 -9.48
N HIS A 8 10.82 -3.22 -9.15
CA HIS A 8 11.18 -2.75 -7.80
C HIS A 8 10.26 -3.33 -6.70
N PHE A 9 9.11 -3.89 -7.08
CA PHE A 9 8.13 -4.50 -6.18
C PHE A 9 8.10 -6.03 -6.25
N ALA A 10 9.17 -6.66 -6.74
CA ALA A 10 9.32 -8.12 -6.67
C ALA A 10 9.52 -8.61 -5.22
N ASP A 11 10.13 -7.78 -4.37
CA ASP A 11 10.20 -8.01 -2.93
C ASP A 11 8.91 -7.52 -2.23
N PRO A 12 8.15 -8.42 -1.56
CA PRO A 12 6.89 -8.05 -0.90
C PRO A 12 7.05 -7.00 0.20
N ASP A 13 8.18 -6.98 0.92
CA ASP A 13 8.41 -6.01 1.98
C ASP A 13 8.68 -4.61 1.42
N SER A 14 9.48 -4.52 0.37
CA SER A 14 9.70 -3.27 -0.38
C SER A 14 8.41 -2.76 -1.00
N ALA A 15 7.59 -3.63 -1.57
CA ALA A 15 6.29 -3.26 -2.11
C ALA A 15 5.33 -2.74 -1.03
N ALA A 16 5.28 -3.41 0.13
CA ALA A 16 4.47 -2.98 1.27
C ALA A 16 4.92 -1.62 1.82
N ARG A 17 6.24 -1.39 1.95
CA ARG A 17 6.78 -0.09 2.37
C ARG A 17 6.34 1.03 1.43
N LYS A 18 6.53 0.84 0.13
CA LYS A 18 6.10 1.85 -0.86
C LYS A 18 4.59 2.10 -0.81
N LEU A 19 3.79 1.05 -0.66
CA LEU A 19 2.33 1.19 -0.52
C LEU A 19 1.95 2.05 0.69
N VAL A 20 2.63 1.84 1.82
CA VAL A 20 2.40 2.56 3.06
C VAL A 20 2.91 4.01 2.99
N GLU A 21 4.02 4.28 2.29
CA GLU A 21 4.47 5.64 1.96
C GLU A 21 3.43 6.41 1.14
N ILE A 22 2.85 5.77 0.12
CA ILE A 22 1.77 6.36 -0.69
C ILE A 22 0.54 6.62 0.18
N ALA A 23 0.17 5.68 1.06
CA ALA A 23 -0.94 5.86 1.98
C ALA A 23 -0.72 7.03 2.94
N ASN A 24 0.51 7.24 3.42
CA ASN A 24 0.85 8.35 4.32
C ASN A 24 0.72 9.71 3.64
N ALA A 25 0.94 9.78 2.33
CA ALA A 25 0.76 10.99 1.54
C ALA A 25 -0.69 11.25 1.12
N ALA A 26 -1.60 10.27 1.29
CA ALA A 26 -3.00 10.40 0.92
C ALA A 26 -3.79 11.13 2.01
N GLU A 27 -4.69 12.02 1.60
CA GLU A 27 -5.60 12.68 2.54
C GLU A 27 -6.64 11.67 3.06
N ALA A 28 -6.63 11.47 4.38
CA ALA A 28 -7.62 10.65 5.03
C ALA A 28 -8.95 11.40 5.15
N VAL A 29 -10.06 10.67 4.94
CA VAL A 29 -11.40 11.16 5.21
C VAL A 29 -11.79 10.87 6.66
N GLN A 30 -13.10 10.87 6.96
CA GLN A 30 -13.64 10.64 8.29
C GLN A 30 -13.06 9.38 8.96
N ASP A 31 -12.76 9.51 10.26
CA ASP A 31 -12.19 8.44 11.08
C ASP A 31 -10.85 7.90 10.56
N GLY A 32 -10.05 8.73 9.87
CA GLY A 32 -8.71 8.34 9.39
C GLY A 32 -8.72 7.31 8.27
N ARG A 33 -9.87 7.13 7.59
CA ARG A 33 -10.00 6.19 6.47
C ARG A 33 -9.40 6.78 5.21
N ILE A 34 -8.69 5.96 4.44
CA ILE A 34 -8.09 6.33 3.17
C ILE A 34 -8.74 5.46 2.10
N TYR A 35 -9.25 6.09 1.05
CA TYR A 35 -9.82 5.40 -0.10
C TYR A 35 -8.74 4.56 -0.83
N ILE A 36 -9.05 3.30 -1.11
CA ILE A 36 -8.09 2.35 -1.68
C ILE A 36 -7.62 2.76 -3.09
N GLU A 37 -8.45 3.47 -3.86
CA GLU A 37 -8.06 3.99 -5.17
C GLU A 37 -6.97 5.07 -5.09
N LEU A 38 -6.93 5.83 -3.99
CA LEU A 38 -5.90 6.86 -3.76
C LEU A 38 -4.52 6.25 -3.52
N ILE A 39 -4.46 4.98 -3.13
CA ILE A 39 -3.19 4.24 -2.98
C ILE A 39 -2.89 3.36 -4.19
N ASN A 40 -3.91 2.73 -4.79
CA ASN A 40 -3.75 1.84 -5.94
C ASN A 40 -3.26 2.59 -7.18
N GLY A 41 -3.89 3.72 -7.50
CA GLY A 41 -3.52 4.51 -8.68
C GLY A 41 -2.05 4.94 -8.68
N PRO A 42 -1.54 5.59 -7.62
CA PRO A 42 -0.13 5.93 -7.51
C PRO A 42 0.80 4.72 -7.49
N PHE A 43 0.45 3.62 -6.81
CA PHE A 43 1.29 2.42 -6.78
C PHE A 43 1.51 1.83 -8.18
N LEU A 44 0.46 1.80 -9.01
CA LEU A 44 0.57 1.35 -10.40
C LEU A 44 1.39 2.33 -11.26
N LYS A 45 1.27 3.65 -11.02
CA LYS A 45 2.08 4.67 -11.71
C LYS A 45 3.58 4.55 -11.40
N GLU A 46 3.93 4.08 -10.20
CA GLU A 46 5.31 3.78 -9.80
C GLU A 46 5.85 2.47 -10.41
N GLY A 47 5.09 1.82 -11.30
CA GLY A 47 5.50 0.59 -11.98
C GLY A 47 5.06 -0.70 -11.27
N GLY A 48 4.16 -0.60 -10.29
CA GLY A 48 3.49 -1.73 -9.69
C GLY A 48 2.50 -2.39 -10.63
N THR A 49 2.32 -3.71 -10.48
CA THR A 49 1.24 -4.46 -11.12
C THR A 49 0.05 -4.64 -10.17
N PRO A 50 -1.15 -4.95 -10.67
CA PRO A 50 -2.30 -5.25 -9.81
C PRO A 50 -2.07 -6.41 -8.83
N ASP A 51 -1.32 -7.44 -9.23
CA ASP A 51 -0.96 -8.55 -8.35
C ASP A 51 0.00 -8.12 -7.24
N GLN A 52 1.00 -7.31 -7.59
CA GLN A 52 1.93 -6.75 -6.60
C GLN A 52 1.22 -5.80 -5.65
N PHE A 53 0.25 -5.01 -6.10
CA PHE A 53 -0.58 -4.17 -5.23
C PHE A 53 -1.34 -5.02 -4.20
N ARG A 54 -2.00 -6.10 -4.66
CA ARG A 54 -2.70 -7.02 -3.76
C ARG A 54 -1.75 -7.68 -2.76
N ALA A 55 -0.59 -8.13 -3.21
CA ALA A 55 0.43 -8.73 -2.36
C ALA A 55 0.98 -7.73 -1.33
N ALA A 56 1.28 -6.49 -1.76
CA ALA A 56 1.74 -5.42 -0.89
C ALA A 56 0.70 -5.04 0.17
N LEU A 57 -0.58 -4.96 -0.22
CA LEU A 57 -1.67 -4.66 0.70
C LEU A 57 -1.84 -5.79 1.73
N ALA A 58 -1.86 -7.05 1.29
CA ALA A 58 -1.92 -8.21 2.18
C ALA A 58 -0.71 -8.24 3.13
N ARG A 59 0.48 -7.89 2.62
CA ARG A 59 1.70 -7.85 3.41
C ARG A 59 1.69 -6.72 4.45
N ALA A 60 1.28 -5.51 4.06
CA ALA A 60 1.13 -4.38 4.98
C ALA A 60 0.09 -4.65 6.07
N THR A 61 -0.99 -5.37 5.76
CA THR A 61 -1.95 -5.84 6.77
C THR A 61 -1.37 -6.93 7.68
N THR A 62 -0.61 -7.88 7.12
CA THR A 62 0.07 -8.93 7.91
C THR A 62 1.11 -8.35 8.87
N LEU A 63 1.85 -7.33 8.44
CA LEU A 63 2.80 -6.59 9.26
C LEU A 63 2.12 -5.64 10.26
N GLY A 64 0.78 -5.55 10.20
CA GLY A 64 -0.01 -4.74 11.10
C GLY A 64 0.14 -3.25 10.87
N TRP A 65 0.55 -2.79 9.67
CA TRP A 65 0.71 -1.37 9.34
C TRP A 65 -0.58 -0.73 8.83
N LEU A 66 -1.35 -1.48 8.04
CA LEU A 66 -2.64 -1.05 7.49
C LEU A 66 -3.74 -2.02 7.87
N LEU A 67 -4.85 -1.48 8.36
CA LEU A 67 -6.10 -2.21 8.50
C LEU A 67 -6.97 -1.97 7.26
N ARG A 68 -7.29 -3.03 6.52
CA ARG A 68 -8.26 -2.96 5.42
C ARG A 68 -9.68 -3.10 5.97
N HIS A 69 -10.55 -2.16 5.63
CA HIS A 69 -11.97 -2.21 5.98
C HIS A 69 -12.67 -3.38 5.26
N GLU A 70 -13.70 -3.97 5.88
CA GLU A 70 -14.41 -5.15 5.35
C GLU A 70 -15.03 -4.92 3.97
N SER A 71 -15.48 -3.70 3.68
CA SER A 71 -16.01 -3.32 2.36
C SER A 71 -14.95 -3.37 1.25
N GLY A 72 -13.67 -3.39 1.62
CA GLY A 72 -12.55 -3.31 0.70
C GLY A 72 -12.29 -1.92 0.10
N THR A 73 -13.13 -0.94 0.41
CA THR A 73 -13.07 0.44 -0.10
C THR A 73 -11.99 1.27 0.59
N TYR A 74 -11.68 0.95 1.85
CA TYR A 74 -10.82 1.77 2.69
C TYR A 74 -9.68 0.97 3.30
N VAL A 75 -8.58 1.67 3.55
CA VAL A 75 -7.57 1.28 4.53
C VAL A 75 -7.46 2.34 5.62
N LYS A 76 -6.93 1.98 6.77
CA LYS A 76 -6.59 2.92 7.86
C LYS A 76 -5.24 2.54 8.44
N PHE A 77 -4.45 3.53 8.83
CA PHE A 77 -3.24 3.29 9.60
C PHE A 77 -3.56 2.70 10.96
N THR A 78 -2.85 1.64 11.32
CA THR A 78 -2.76 1.22 12.72
C THR A 78 -1.77 2.12 13.46
N PRO A 79 -1.69 2.03 14.80
CA PRO A 79 -0.62 2.69 15.54
C PRO A 79 0.79 2.30 15.03
N ALA A 80 1.05 1.01 14.82
CA ALA A 80 2.33 0.52 14.34
C ALA A 80 2.68 1.01 12.92
N GLY A 81 1.68 1.20 12.05
CA GLY A 81 1.89 1.78 10.73
C GLY A 81 2.15 3.29 10.78
N ALA A 82 1.48 4.01 11.67
CA ALA A 82 1.69 5.45 11.86
C ALA A 82 3.09 5.74 12.44
N GLU A 83 3.61 4.89 13.32
CA GLU A 83 4.96 4.99 13.89
C GLU A 83 6.09 4.92 12.84
N LEU A 84 5.81 4.41 11.63
CA LEU A 84 6.79 4.41 10.54
C LEU A 84 7.13 5.83 10.03
N PHE A 85 6.32 6.83 10.36
CA PHE A 85 6.44 8.21 9.87
C PHE A 85 6.45 9.27 10.98
N ALA A 86 6.58 8.85 12.25
CA ALA A 86 6.62 9.71 13.42
C ALA A 86 8.03 10.27 13.70
#